data_AF-A0AAU3PRN4-F1
#
_entry.id   AF-A0AAU3PRN4-F1
#
_cell.length_a   1.000
_cell.length_b   1.000
_cell.length_c   1.000
_cell.angle_alpha   90.00
_cell.angle_beta   90.00
_cell.angle_gamma   90.00
#
_symmetry.space_group_name_H-M   'P 1'
#
loop_
_entity.id
_entity.type
_entity.pdbx_description
1 polymer ?
#
loop_
_entity_poly.entity_id
_entity_poly.type
_entity_poly.pdbx_seq_one_letter_code
_entity_poly.pdbx_strand_id
1 'polypeptide(L)'
;MPDTSGVVDPSDHSSADRIPMSHLSIEVGHFSLADVRGNMASVRADLRRIAPLMRAFTESARVRYGPAARISTCYLIDDYFEPDIAPVDILDDLRSAAAEIGSTIDYFARLSSCARATRFAHSVPTGDPIPVAEMVAARIVTEPSPPDAGRRPPTGQSGWLCNSKRATEHEAAQDEYRTPTDEYGRHEHSLFLDVQLWSNRNTAEGTETRWSCAFLTTVWHLLRLGLLRYDGAPVTDPQPWYTEPTPPTWDELPPVVQINPDATPFPAYRTLSILPKQYVGIEHAVRLVLDHLSPYGHVNDEIIAGALAEPVPMNVPRSIGDRLSHLLLDGS
;
A
#
# COMPACT_ATOMS: atom_id res chain seq x y z
N MET A 1 -29.29 -39.32 15.55
CA MET A 1 -28.61 -38.17 16.18
C MET A 1 -27.13 -38.49 16.25
N PRO A 2 -26.27 -37.71 15.58
CA PRO A 2 -24.86 -37.64 15.92
C PRO A 2 -24.46 -36.22 16.37
N ASP A 3 -23.88 -36.25 17.56
CA ASP A 3 -22.93 -35.35 18.23
C ASP A 3 -22.61 -33.97 17.64
N THR A 4 -22.99 -32.95 18.41
CA THR A 4 -22.55 -31.56 18.35
C THR A 4 -21.50 -31.31 19.43
N SER A 5 -20.22 -31.17 19.05
CA SER A 5 -19.26 -30.37 19.84
C SER A 5 -17.91 -30.27 19.12
N GLY A 6 -17.81 -29.26 18.25
CA GLY A 6 -16.55 -28.67 17.81
C GLY A 6 -16.61 -27.18 18.07
N VAL A 7 -16.80 -26.79 19.34
CA VAL A 7 -16.63 -25.39 19.75
C VAL A 7 -15.13 -25.15 19.80
N VAL A 8 -14.62 -24.47 18.78
CA VAL A 8 -13.25 -23.92 18.80
C VAL A 8 -13.24 -22.85 19.89
N ASP A 9 -12.41 -23.07 20.90
CA ASP A 9 -12.16 -22.11 21.97
C ASP A 9 -11.47 -20.87 21.36
N PRO A 10 -12.05 -19.65 21.46
CA PRO A 10 -11.45 -18.44 20.93
C PRO A 10 -10.17 -18.01 21.67
N SER A 11 -9.73 -18.76 22.70
CA SER A 11 -8.49 -18.50 23.42
C SER A 11 -7.26 -19.26 22.88
N ASP A 12 -7.40 -20.08 21.83
CA ASP A 12 -6.30 -20.88 21.27
C ASP A 12 -5.69 -20.28 19.99
N HIS A 13 -5.63 -18.94 19.89
CA HIS A 13 -4.71 -18.30 18.96
C HIS A 13 -3.32 -18.33 19.58
N SER A 14 -2.58 -19.40 19.29
CA SER A 14 -1.19 -19.52 19.69
C SER A 14 -0.43 -18.24 19.28
N SER A 15 0.51 -17.80 20.11
CA SER A 15 1.36 -16.63 19.82
C SER A 15 2.15 -16.74 18.51
N ALA A 16 2.13 -17.89 17.84
CA ALA A 16 2.77 -18.15 16.56
C ALA A 16 2.03 -17.54 15.35
N ASP A 17 0.76 -17.13 15.49
CA ASP A 17 0.00 -16.52 14.39
C ASP A 17 0.19 -15.00 14.28
N ARG A 18 0.83 -14.37 15.27
CA ARG A 18 1.05 -12.92 15.25
C ARG A 18 2.24 -12.58 14.38
N ILE A 19 1.97 -11.89 13.27
CA ILE A 19 3.01 -11.37 12.38
C ILE A 19 3.89 -10.38 13.15
N PRO A 20 5.22 -10.49 13.09
CA PRO A 20 6.13 -9.49 13.62
C PRO A 20 5.90 -8.12 12.97
N MET A 21 5.80 -7.07 13.79
CA MET A 21 5.52 -5.71 13.33
C MET A 21 6.63 -4.74 13.71
N SER A 22 6.97 -3.83 12.81
CA SER A 22 7.72 -2.61 13.10
C SER A 22 6.81 -1.52 13.68
N HIS A 23 7.39 -0.56 14.40
CA HIS A 23 6.63 0.60 14.87
C HIS A 23 6.35 1.59 13.73
N LEU A 24 7.28 1.70 12.78
CA LEU A 24 7.20 2.57 11.62
C LEU A 24 7.83 1.90 10.41
N SER A 25 7.11 1.88 9.29
CA SER A 25 7.69 1.62 7.97
C SER A 25 7.90 2.96 7.26
N ILE A 26 9.08 3.20 6.68
CA ILE A 26 9.41 4.42 5.91
C ILE A 26 9.65 4.05 4.45
N GLU A 27 8.85 4.60 3.54
CA GLU A 27 9.08 4.50 2.10
C GLU A 27 9.98 5.64 1.63
N VAL A 28 11.04 5.26 0.93
CA VAL A 28 12.17 6.13 0.56
C VAL A 28 12.04 6.53 -0.90
N GLY A 29 11.45 7.69 -1.17
CA GLY A 29 11.32 8.19 -2.54
C GLY A 29 10.38 7.35 -3.40
N HIS A 30 10.29 7.74 -4.67
CA HIS A 30 9.50 7.07 -5.70
C HIS A 30 10.06 7.53 -7.05
N PHE A 31 11.03 6.78 -7.59
CA PHE A 31 11.74 7.16 -8.81
C PHE A 31 11.13 6.40 -9.99
N SER A 32 10.95 7.08 -11.13
CA SER A 32 10.62 6.37 -12.36
C SER A 32 11.77 5.41 -12.70
N LEU A 33 11.45 4.23 -13.20
CA LEU A 33 12.48 3.25 -13.59
C LEU A 33 13.30 3.79 -14.77
N ALA A 34 12.69 4.59 -15.63
CA ALA A 34 13.38 5.35 -16.66
C ALA A 34 14.47 6.29 -16.10
N ASP A 35 14.19 7.02 -15.02
CA ASP A 35 15.18 7.88 -14.36
C ASP A 35 16.27 7.07 -13.68
N VAL A 36 15.94 5.92 -13.08
CA VAL A 36 16.95 5.02 -12.52
C VAL A 36 17.88 4.52 -13.62
N ARG A 37 17.35 4.06 -14.75
CA ARG A 37 18.16 3.55 -15.87
C ARG A 37 18.96 4.65 -16.59
N GLY A 38 18.37 5.85 -16.74
CA GLY A 38 18.90 6.90 -17.61
C GLY A 38 19.51 8.11 -16.91
N ASN A 39 19.23 8.32 -15.61
CA ASN A 39 19.56 9.53 -14.88
C ASN A 39 19.87 9.27 -13.39
N MET A 40 20.76 8.32 -13.10
CA MET A 40 21.19 8.01 -11.73
C MET A 40 21.80 9.20 -10.97
N ALA A 41 22.25 10.24 -11.65
CA ALA A 41 22.73 11.46 -11.00
C ALA A 41 21.60 12.17 -10.25
N SER A 42 20.40 12.25 -10.85
CA SER A 42 19.21 12.82 -10.22
C SER A 42 18.74 11.96 -9.04
N VAL A 43 18.66 10.64 -9.24
CA VAL A 43 18.29 9.68 -8.18
C VAL A 43 19.21 9.82 -6.96
N ARG A 44 20.54 9.91 -7.17
CA ARG A 44 21.50 10.16 -6.09
C ARG A 44 21.30 11.52 -5.41
N ALA A 45 20.93 12.56 -6.15
CA ALA A 45 20.66 13.87 -5.57
C ALA A 45 19.43 13.84 -4.64
N ASP A 46 18.36 13.16 -5.07
CA ASP A 46 17.16 12.98 -4.26
C ASP A 46 17.41 12.12 -3.03
N LEU A 47 18.12 11.00 -3.18
CA LEU A 47 18.52 10.17 -2.03
C LEU A 47 19.34 10.97 -1.00
N ARG A 48 20.24 11.86 -1.43
CA ARG A 48 20.99 12.76 -0.51
C ARG A 48 20.07 13.72 0.24
N ARG A 49 19.00 14.19 -0.39
CA ARG A 49 17.98 15.05 0.23
C ARG A 49 17.12 14.27 1.22
N ILE A 50 16.80 13.01 0.91
CA ILE A 50 15.95 12.12 1.73
C ILE A 50 16.70 11.61 2.97
N ALA A 51 17.98 11.28 2.85
CA ALA A 51 18.79 10.69 3.93
C ALA A 51 18.71 11.43 5.29
N PRO A 52 18.89 12.78 5.39
CA PRO A 52 18.73 13.48 6.65
C PRO A 52 17.30 13.42 7.21
N LEU A 53 16.28 13.38 6.34
CA LEU A 53 14.88 13.29 6.73
C LEU A 53 14.57 11.91 7.31
N MET A 54 15.07 10.84 6.69
CA MET A 54 14.96 9.48 7.24
C MET A 54 15.56 9.41 8.65
N ARG A 55 16.76 9.96 8.86
CA ARG A 55 17.37 10.02 10.20
C ARG A 55 16.48 10.76 11.19
N ALA A 56 15.91 11.91 10.80
CA ALA A 56 15.01 12.67 11.67
C ALA A 56 13.75 11.88 12.06
N PHE A 57 13.14 11.16 11.13
CA PHE A 57 11.96 10.32 11.44
C PHE A 57 12.29 9.09 12.26
N THR A 58 13.45 8.46 12.02
CA THR A 58 13.97 7.37 12.86
C THR A 58 14.17 7.85 14.30
N GLU A 59 14.81 9.00 14.50
CA GLU A 59 14.98 9.58 15.84
C GLU A 59 13.64 9.99 16.46
N SER A 60 12.72 10.57 15.69
CA SER A 60 11.37 10.87 16.18
C SER A 60 10.61 9.61 16.61
N ALA A 61 10.77 8.49 15.90
CA ALA A 61 10.19 7.22 16.27
C ALA A 61 10.81 6.67 17.57
N ARG A 62 12.13 6.80 17.75
CA ARG A 62 12.83 6.42 18.98
C ARG A 62 12.41 7.25 20.19
N VAL A 63 12.20 8.56 20.00
CA VAL A 63 11.66 9.44 21.06
C VAL A 63 10.25 8.98 21.46
N ARG A 64 9.42 8.59 20.49
CA ARG A 64 8.02 8.22 20.74
C ARG A 64 7.84 6.81 21.29
N TYR A 65 8.61 5.84 20.78
CA TYR A 65 8.42 4.41 21.05
C TYR A 65 9.59 3.77 21.83
N GLY A 66 10.55 4.59 22.25
CA GLY A 66 11.74 4.16 22.99
C GLY A 66 12.94 3.82 22.10
N PRO A 67 14.13 3.66 22.70
CA PRO A 67 15.39 3.47 21.96
C PRO A 67 15.41 2.17 21.14
N ALA A 68 14.63 1.16 21.53
CA ALA A 68 14.48 -0.10 20.83
C ALA A 68 13.38 -0.07 19.74
N ALA A 69 12.98 1.13 19.29
CA ALA A 69 11.99 1.25 18.25
C ALA A 69 12.42 0.50 16.99
N ARG A 70 11.51 -0.33 16.45
CA ARG A 70 11.70 -1.07 15.19
C ARG A 70 11.22 -0.19 14.03
N ILE A 71 12.15 0.18 13.14
CA ILE A 71 11.87 0.99 11.95
C ILE A 71 12.36 0.20 10.74
N SER A 72 11.45 -0.08 9.81
CA SER A 72 11.78 -0.69 8.52
C SER A 72 11.79 0.37 7.43
N THR A 73 12.68 0.23 6.45
CA THR A 73 12.70 1.11 5.27
C THR A 73 12.41 0.32 4.00
N CYS A 74 11.70 0.93 3.05
CA CYS A 74 11.36 0.25 1.81
C CYS A 74 11.42 1.18 0.61
N TYR A 75 11.59 0.59 -0.56
CA TYR A 75 11.41 1.25 -1.85
C TYR A 75 10.41 0.45 -2.70
N LEU A 76 9.39 1.13 -3.22
CA LEU A 76 8.39 0.55 -4.10
C LEU A 76 8.83 0.76 -5.55
N ILE A 77 9.05 -0.35 -6.26
CA ILE A 77 9.46 -0.40 -7.65
C ILE A 77 8.21 -0.39 -8.52
N ASP A 78 8.11 0.57 -9.45
CA ASP A 78 7.00 0.64 -10.41
C ASP A 78 7.21 -0.28 -11.63
N ASP A 79 7.31 -1.58 -11.38
CA ASP A 79 7.38 -2.59 -12.43
C ASP A 79 6.01 -2.88 -13.09
N TYR A 80 4.93 -2.26 -12.60
CA TYR A 80 3.59 -2.41 -13.17
C TYR A 80 3.35 -1.46 -14.35
N PHE A 81 3.78 -0.19 -14.24
CA PHE A 81 3.66 0.80 -15.30
C PHE A 81 4.88 0.85 -16.23
N GLU A 82 6.03 0.33 -15.79
CA GLU A 82 7.25 0.24 -16.59
C GLU A 82 7.76 -1.21 -16.74
N PRO A 83 6.92 -2.17 -17.21
CA PRO A 83 7.29 -3.60 -17.24
C PRO A 83 8.43 -3.93 -18.22
N ASP A 84 8.70 -3.06 -19.18
CA ASP A 84 9.74 -3.24 -20.21
C ASP A 84 11.17 -2.97 -19.71
N ILE A 85 11.32 -2.42 -18.49
CA ILE A 85 12.63 -2.18 -17.88
C ILE A 85 12.98 -3.39 -17.00
N ALA A 86 14.07 -4.09 -17.31
CA ALA A 86 14.42 -5.32 -16.61
C ALA A 86 14.99 -5.03 -15.20
N PRO A 87 14.80 -5.95 -14.22
CA PRO A 87 15.36 -5.77 -12.88
C PRO A 87 16.88 -5.61 -12.87
N VAL A 88 17.58 -6.36 -13.72
CA VAL A 88 19.04 -6.29 -13.88
C VAL A 88 19.54 -4.90 -14.29
N ASP A 89 18.70 -4.09 -14.94
CA ASP A 89 19.07 -2.74 -15.39
C ASP A 89 18.99 -1.70 -14.26
N ILE A 90 18.38 -2.03 -13.12
CA ILE A 90 18.06 -1.01 -12.09
C ILE A 90 18.41 -1.41 -10.64
N LEU A 91 18.28 -2.68 -10.27
CA LEU A 91 18.32 -3.07 -8.85
C LEU A 91 19.70 -2.89 -8.22
N ASP A 92 20.76 -3.25 -8.95
CA ASP A 92 22.12 -3.10 -8.48
C ASP A 92 22.53 -1.62 -8.35
N ASP A 93 22.07 -0.78 -9.28
CA ASP A 93 22.32 0.67 -9.25
C ASP A 93 21.58 1.35 -8.09
N LEU A 94 20.31 0.98 -7.83
CA LEU A 94 19.56 1.46 -6.67
C LEU A 94 20.21 1.03 -5.36
N ARG A 95 20.61 -0.25 -5.26
CA ARG A 95 21.30 -0.80 -4.07
C ARG A 95 22.60 -0.03 -3.81
N SER A 96 23.39 0.20 -4.85
CA SER A 96 24.65 0.95 -4.77
C SER A 96 24.42 2.40 -4.34
N ALA A 97 23.47 3.10 -4.96
CA ALA A 97 23.16 4.49 -4.64
C ALA A 97 22.65 4.66 -3.20
N ALA A 98 21.81 3.74 -2.71
CA ALA A 98 21.34 3.74 -1.33
C ALA A 98 22.50 3.56 -0.33
N ALA A 99 23.39 2.60 -0.61
CA ALA A 99 24.57 2.33 0.21
C ALA A 99 25.55 3.52 0.25
N GLU A 100 25.82 4.17 -0.89
CA GLU A 100 26.70 5.34 -0.99
C GLU A 100 26.27 6.50 -0.07
N ILE A 101 24.97 6.64 0.18
CA ILE A 101 24.38 7.79 0.87
C ILE A 101 24.08 7.46 2.34
N GLY A 102 24.38 6.24 2.79
CA GLY A 102 24.10 5.78 4.15
C GLY A 102 22.61 5.71 4.46
N SER A 103 21.77 5.60 3.42
CA SER A 103 20.33 5.33 3.56
C SER A 103 20.13 3.84 3.36
N THR A 104 20.00 3.10 4.46
CA THR A 104 19.67 1.67 4.36
C THR A 104 18.25 1.54 3.81
N ILE A 105 18.10 0.83 2.70
CA ILE A 105 16.82 0.33 2.22
C ILE A 105 16.74 -1.13 2.66
N ASP A 106 15.81 -1.43 3.56
CA ASP A 106 15.67 -2.78 4.09
C ASP A 106 14.95 -3.70 3.10
N TYR A 107 13.96 -3.16 2.38
CA TYR A 107 13.09 -3.92 1.48
C TYR A 107 12.90 -3.25 0.11
N PHE A 108 12.95 -4.06 -0.94
CA PHE A 108 12.38 -3.72 -2.25
C PHE A 108 11.04 -4.40 -2.41
N ALA A 109 10.01 -3.65 -2.81
CA ALA A 109 8.69 -4.20 -3.10
C ALA A 109 8.29 -3.90 -4.54
N ARG A 110 7.56 -4.82 -5.15
CA ARG A 110 7.08 -4.69 -6.54
C ARG A 110 5.66 -4.14 -6.57
N LEU A 111 5.42 -3.07 -7.32
CA LEU A 111 4.06 -2.53 -7.50
C LEU A 111 3.17 -3.53 -8.23
N SER A 112 3.71 -4.30 -9.17
CA SER A 112 2.97 -5.36 -9.87
C SER A 112 2.42 -6.42 -8.90
N SER A 113 3.11 -6.64 -7.78
CA SER A 113 2.66 -7.58 -6.74
C SER A 113 1.48 -7.06 -5.92
N CYS A 114 1.20 -5.76 -5.96
CA CYS A 114 -0.05 -5.20 -5.46
C CYS A 114 -1.23 -5.57 -6.37
N ALA A 115 -0.99 -5.87 -7.64
CA ALA A 115 -2.00 -6.42 -8.54
C ALA A 115 -2.14 -7.94 -8.35
N ARG A 116 -1.03 -8.67 -8.48
CA ARG A 116 -0.96 -10.13 -8.36
C ARG A 116 0.33 -10.55 -7.65
N ALA A 117 0.22 -11.16 -6.47
CA ALA A 117 1.37 -11.58 -5.68
C ALA A 117 1.68 -13.06 -5.91
N THR A 118 2.80 -13.35 -6.56
CA THR A 118 3.34 -14.71 -6.65
C THR A 118 3.83 -15.15 -5.28
N ARG A 119 3.46 -16.35 -4.82
CA ARG A 119 3.95 -16.91 -3.56
C ARG A 119 5.34 -17.49 -3.75
N PHE A 120 6.18 -17.38 -2.73
CA PHE A 120 7.52 -17.96 -2.74
C PHE A 120 7.69 -18.89 -1.55
N ALA A 121 8.38 -20.00 -1.76
CA ALA A 121 8.84 -20.87 -0.69
C ALA A 121 10.32 -21.17 -0.92
N HIS A 122 11.16 -20.80 0.04
CA HIS A 122 12.62 -20.91 -0.08
C HIS A 122 13.10 -20.36 -1.43
N SER A 123 12.72 -19.12 -1.74
CA SER A 123 13.27 -18.43 -2.92
C SER A 123 12.76 -18.94 -4.28
N VAL A 124 11.78 -19.84 -4.28
CA VAL A 124 11.20 -20.41 -5.50
C VAL A 124 9.72 -20.02 -5.61
N PRO A 125 9.26 -19.52 -6.78
CA PRO A 125 7.84 -19.29 -7.03
C PRO A 125 7.01 -20.56 -6.83
N THR A 126 5.85 -20.45 -6.17
CA THR A 126 4.97 -21.59 -5.86
C THR A 126 3.51 -21.24 -6.07
N GLY A 127 2.77 -22.20 -6.63
CA GLY A 127 1.32 -22.11 -6.83
C GLY A 127 0.88 -20.96 -7.74
N ASP A 128 -0.43 -20.76 -7.80
CA ASP A 128 -1.00 -19.65 -8.55
C ASP A 128 -0.80 -18.32 -7.80
N PRO A 129 -0.55 -17.21 -8.53
CA PRO A 129 -0.47 -15.87 -7.94
C PRO A 129 -1.79 -15.46 -7.28
N ILE A 130 -1.68 -14.83 -6.12
CA ILE A 130 -2.82 -14.29 -5.38
C ILE A 130 -3.31 -13.02 -6.09
N PRO A 131 -4.61 -12.89 -6.47
CA PRO A 131 -5.13 -11.70 -7.13
C PRO A 131 -5.41 -10.57 -6.13
N VAL A 132 -4.34 -9.98 -5.59
CA VAL A 132 -4.39 -9.04 -4.44
C VAL A 132 -5.30 -7.84 -4.72
N ALA A 133 -5.16 -7.19 -5.87
CA ALA A 133 -5.98 -6.02 -6.21
C ALA A 133 -7.47 -6.39 -6.33
N GLU A 134 -7.80 -7.55 -6.89
CA GLU A 134 -9.18 -8.02 -6.99
C GLU A 134 -9.78 -8.29 -5.59
N MET A 135 -8.99 -8.91 -4.70
CA MET A 135 -9.42 -9.15 -3.32
C MET A 135 -9.70 -7.85 -2.54
N VAL A 136 -8.91 -6.81 -2.78
CA VAL A 136 -9.12 -5.49 -2.17
C VAL A 136 -10.30 -4.79 -2.82
N ALA A 137 -10.43 -4.86 -4.15
CA ALA A 137 -11.54 -4.24 -4.89
C ALA A 137 -12.89 -4.82 -4.47
N ALA A 138 -12.95 -6.13 -4.22
CA ALA A 138 -14.14 -6.82 -3.72
C ALA A 138 -14.58 -6.36 -2.32
N ARG A 139 -13.73 -5.66 -1.57
CA ARG A 139 -14.01 -5.11 -0.23
C ARG A 139 -14.47 -3.66 -0.24
N ILE A 140 -14.45 -3.00 -1.40
CA ILE A 140 -14.89 -1.61 -1.52
C ILE A 140 -16.41 -1.55 -1.36
N VAL A 141 -16.85 -0.86 -0.32
CA VAL A 141 -18.25 -0.48 -0.13
C VAL A 141 -18.59 0.53 -1.20
N THR A 142 -19.60 0.21 -2.01
CA THR A 142 -20.02 1.08 -3.11
C THR A 142 -20.75 2.29 -2.56
N GLU A 143 -20.15 3.46 -2.72
CA GLU A 143 -20.79 4.74 -2.47
C GLU A 143 -20.60 5.69 -3.65
N PRO A 144 -21.61 6.51 -3.96
CA PRO A 144 -22.98 6.42 -3.47
C PRO A 144 -23.68 5.13 -3.95
N SER A 145 -24.49 4.50 -3.07
CA SER A 145 -25.35 3.36 -3.47
C SER A 145 -26.57 3.85 -4.27
N PRO A 146 -27.13 3.05 -5.19
CA PRO A 146 -28.37 3.43 -5.89
C PRO A 146 -29.49 3.79 -4.91
N PRO A 147 -30.24 4.90 -5.11
CA PRO A 147 -30.31 5.73 -6.33
C PRO A 147 -29.30 6.89 -6.41
N ASP A 148 -28.45 7.09 -5.40
CA ASP A 148 -27.60 8.28 -5.26
C ASP A 148 -26.38 8.28 -6.23
N ALA A 149 -26.14 7.18 -6.95
CA ALA A 149 -25.17 7.05 -8.04
C ALA A 149 -25.56 7.77 -9.35
N GLY A 150 -26.80 8.28 -9.45
CA GLY A 150 -27.32 8.85 -10.68
C GLY A 150 -27.34 7.81 -11.82
N ARG A 151 -26.76 8.15 -12.98
CA ARG A 151 -26.70 7.25 -14.16
C ARG A 151 -25.46 6.36 -14.22
N ARG A 152 -24.50 6.49 -13.29
CA ARG A 152 -23.26 5.70 -13.34
C ARG A 152 -23.53 4.28 -12.83
N PRO A 153 -22.97 3.24 -13.48
CA PRO A 153 -22.93 1.91 -12.89
C PRO A 153 -22.22 1.94 -11.52
N PRO A 154 -22.60 1.04 -10.59
CA PRO A 154 -21.92 0.85 -9.30
C PRO A 154 -20.38 0.79 -9.43
N THR A 155 -19.64 1.18 -8.39
CA THR A 155 -18.16 1.19 -8.40
C THR A 155 -17.56 -0.15 -8.85
N GLY A 156 -18.12 -1.26 -8.39
CA GLY A 156 -17.68 -2.61 -8.79
C GLY A 156 -17.89 -2.94 -10.29
N GLN A 157 -18.71 -2.18 -11.01
CA GLN A 157 -18.92 -2.34 -12.46
C GLN A 157 -18.19 -1.28 -13.29
N SER A 158 -18.12 -0.04 -12.79
CA SER A 158 -17.52 1.06 -13.54
C SER A 158 -16.01 1.17 -13.33
N GLY A 159 -15.50 0.69 -12.19
CA GLY A 159 -14.11 0.88 -11.79
C GLY A 159 -13.81 2.29 -11.29
N TRP A 160 -14.82 3.02 -10.83
CA TRP A 160 -14.65 4.38 -10.32
C TRP A 160 -15.37 4.60 -8.99
N LEU A 161 -14.68 5.29 -8.08
CA LEU A 161 -15.11 5.61 -6.74
C LEU A 161 -15.33 7.11 -6.59
N CYS A 162 -16.41 7.52 -5.93
CA CYS A 162 -16.72 8.92 -5.71
C CYS A 162 -17.16 9.15 -4.25
N ASN A 163 -16.73 10.26 -3.66
CA ASN A 163 -16.97 10.57 -2.25
C ASN A 163 -18.28 11.35 -1.99
N SER A 164 -19.19 11.40 -2.96
CA SER A 164 -20.41 12.20 -2.83
C SER A 164 -21.55 11.74 -3.72
N LYS A 165 -22.76 12.18 -3.36
CA LYS A 165 -23.95 12.07 -4.20
C LYS A 165 -23.80 12.91 -5.46
N ARG A 166 -24.05 12.32 -6.63
CA ARG A 166 -24.02 13.06 -7.90
C ARG A 166 -25.36 13.68 -8.21
N ALA A 167 -25.32 14.91 -8.71
CA ALA A 167 -26.49 15.57 -9.24
C ALA A 167 -27.07 14.79 -10.43
N THR A 168 -28.40 14.77 -10.55
CA THR A 168 -29.10 14.12 -11.68
C THR A 168 -29.76 15.16 -12.58
N GLU A 169 -29.87 14.89 -13.88
CA GLU A 169 -30.57 15.78 -14.85
C GLU A 169 -32.06 16.02 -14.50
N HIS A 170 -32.60 15.26 -13.55
CA HIS A 170 -33.97 15.36 -13.06
C HIS A 170 -34.09 16.12 -11.75
N GLU A 171 -32.98 16.56 -11.15
CA GLU A 171 -33.03 17.49 -10.03
C GLU A 171 -33.45 18.87 -10.54
N ALA A 172 -34.47 19.45 -9.90
CA ALA A 172 -34.92 20.80 -10.23
C ALA A 172 -33.72 21.77 -10.15
N ALA A 173 -33.58 22.65 -11.14
CA ALA A 173 -32.59 23.72 -11.10
C ALA A 173 -32.78 24.48 -9.78
N GLN A 174 -31.82 24.37 -8.86
CA GLN A 174 -31.87 25.11 -7.62
C GLN A 174 -31.48 26.56 -7.90
N ASP A 175 -32.43 27.46 -7.70
CA ASP A 175 -32.22 28.90 -7.79
C ASP A 175 -31.23 29.38 -6.71
N GLU A 176 -30.28 30.21 -7.15
CA GLU A 176 -29.33 31.07 -6.42
C GLU A 176 -28.34 30.49 -5.40
N TYR A 177 -28.52 29.27 -4.87
CA TYR A 177 -27.51 28.63 -4.00
C TYR A 177 -27.20 27.23 -4.52
N ARG A 178 -26.01 27.06 -5.12
CA ARG A 178 -25.48 25.73 -5.44
C ARG A 178 -25.33 24.96 -4.13
N THR A 179 -26.27 24.06 -3.81
CA THR A 179 -26.07 23.05 -2.76
C THR A 179 -24.93 22.14 -3.25
N PRO A 180 -23.76 22.14 -2.60
CA PRO A 180 -22.67 21.24 -2.98
C PRO A 180 -23.17 19.80 -2.91
N THR A 181 -22.67 18.94 -3.80
CA THR A 181 -22.85 17.49 -3.69
C THR A 181 -22.53 17.05 -2.26
N ASP A 182 -23.43 16.28 -1.63
CA ASP A 182 -23.24 15.82 -0.25
C ASP A 182 -21.97 14.95 -0.17
N GLU A 183 -20.90 15.53 0.38
CA GLU A 183 -19.66 14.83 0.69
C GLU A 183 -19.82 14.08 2.01
N TYR A 184 -19.52 12.78 1.99
CA TYR A 184 -19.43 11.98 3.22
C TYR A 184 -18.23 12.47 4.05
N GLY A 185 -18.48 12.98 5.28
CA GLY A 185 -17.42 13.51 6.16
C GLY A 185 -17.13 15.01 6.03
N ARG A 186 -18.05 15.78 5.42
CA ARG A 186 -17.96 17.23 5.22
C ARG A 186 -17.52 18.02 6.47
N HIS A 187 -16.61 18.97 6.26
CA HIS A 187 -16.24 20.05 7.21
C HIS A 187 -16.84 21.40 6.76
N GLU A 188 -16.23 22.55 7.09
CA GLU A 188 -16.74 23.88 6.67
C GLU A 188 -16.73 24.12 5.14
N HIS A 189 -16.19 23.18 4.34
CA HIS A 189 -16.19 23.18 2.88
C HIS A 189 -16.44 21.76 2.33
N SER A 190 -16.73 21.65 1.03
CA SER A 190 -16.97 20.38 0.33
C SER A 190 -15.91 20.12 -0.73
N LEU A 191 -15.35 18.91 -0.75
CA LEU A 191 -14.43 18.42 -1.78
C LEU A 191 -15.07 17.26 -2.54
N PHE A 192 -15.05 17.34 -3.88
CA PHE A 192 -15.56 16.29 -4.75
C PHE A 192 -14.40 15.59 -5.45
N LEU A 193 -14.29 14.28 -5.27
CA LEU A 193 -13.29 13.45 -5.91
C LEU A 193 -13.95 12.31 -6.70
N ASP A 194 -13.43 12.07 -7.90
CA ASP A 194 -13.73 10.89 -8.70
C ASP A 194 -12.42 10.17 -8.99
N VAL A 195 -12.29 8.96 -8.46
CA VAL A 195 -11.06 8.17 -8.49
C VAL A 195 -11.31 6.95 -9.35
N GLN A 196 -10.58 6.84 -10.45
CA GLN A 196 -10.52 5.59 -11.21
C GLN A 196 -9.72 4.57 -10.41
N LEU A 197 -10.31 3.42 -10.13
CA LEU A 197 -9.69 2.26 -9.50
C LEU A 197 -9.08 1.32 -10.54
N TRP A 198 -9.79 1.15 -11.66
CA TRP A 198 -9.36 0.32 -12.77
C TRP A 198 -10.03 0.72 -14.09
N SER A 199 -9.52 0.18 -15.18
CA SER A 199 -10.10 0.25 -16.52
C SER A 199 -9.96 -1.09 -17.21
N ASN A 200 -10.96 -1.48 -17.99
CA ASN A 200 -10.86 -2.66 -18.85
C ASN A 200 -10.23 -2.27 -20.18
N ARG A 201 -9.24 -3.04 -20.61
CA ARG A 201 -8.61 -2.93 -21.93
C ARG A 201 -8.94 -4.18 -22.73
N ASN A 202 -9.37 -4.01 -23.98
CA ASN A 202 -9.54 -5.14 -24.89
C ASN A 202 -8.20 -5.42 -25.56
N THR A 203 -7.66 -6.60 -25.31
CA THR A 203 -6.46 -7.15 -25.94
C THR A 203 -6.86 -8.22 -26.96
N ALA A 204 -5.90 -8.72 -27.73
CA ALA A 204 -6.15 -9.86 -28.63
C ALA A 204 -6.57 -11.14 -27.87
N GLU A 205 -6.27 -11.23 -26.58
CA GLU A 205 -6.48 -12.40 -25.73
C GLU A 205 -7.73 -12.28 -24.85
N GLY A 206 -8.39 -11.12 -24.83
CA GLY A 206 -9.62 -10.90 -24.07
C GLY A 206 -9.71 -9.50 -23.47
N THR A 207 -10.47 -9.36 -22.39
CA THR A 207 -10.55 -8.11 -21.62
C THR A 207 -9.62 -8.22 -20.41
N GLU A 208 -8.65 -7.33 -20.32
CA GLU A 208 -7.69 -7.23 -19.23
C GLU A 208 -8.02 -6.03 -18.32
N THR A 209 -8.00 -6.25 -17.00
CA THR A 209 -8.17 -5.18 -16.01
C THR A 209 -6.84 -4.48 -15.76
N ARG A 210 -6.76 -3.20 -16.11
CA ARG A 210 -5.65 -2.32 -15.76
C ARG A 210 -6.00 -1.53 -14.50
N TRP A 211 -5.29 -1.79 -13.40
CA TRP A 211 -5.44 -1.08 -12.13
C TRP A 211 -4.80 0.31 -12.18
N SER A 212 -5.39 1.28 -11.47
CA SER A 212 -4.82 2.61 -11.37
C SER A 212 -3.68 2.68 -10.35
N CYS A 213 -2.78 3.64 -10.52
CA CYS A 213 -1.69 3.88 -9.58
C CYS A 213 -2.23 4.12 -8.17
N ALA A 214 -3.23 5.00 -8.00
CA ALA A 214 -3.85 5.26 -6.70
C ALA A 214 -4.43 4.00 -6.03
N PHE A 215 -5.04 3.11 -6.81
CA PHE A 215 -5.57 1.86 -6.26
C PHE A 215 -4.45 0.90 -5.85
N LEU A 216 -3.42 0.70 -6.68
CA LEU A 216 -2.28 -0.13 -6.30
C LEU A 216 -1.49 0.45 -5.12
N THR A 217 -1.37 1.77 -5.01
CA THR A 217 -0.79 2.44 -3.83
C THR A 217 -1.64 2.20 -2.58
N THR A 218 -2.97 2.14 -2.71
CA THR A 218 -3.84 1.74 -1.59
C THR A 218 -3.52 0.31 -1.13
N VAL A 219 -3.41 -0.63 -2.07
CA VAL A 219 -3.03 -2.02 -1.78
C VAL A 219 -1.65 -2.09 -1.13
N TRP A 220 -0.69 -1.30 -1.63
CA TRP A 220 0.65 -1.19 -1.07
C TRP A 220 0.65 -0.78 0.40
N HIS A 221 -0.14 0.23 0.78
CA HIS A 221 -0.26 0.62 2.18
C HIS A 221 -0.90 -0.47 3.04
N LEU A 222 -1.89 -1.21 2.53
CA LEU A 222 -2.50 -2.33 3.26
C LEU A 222 -1.51 -3.47 3.48
N LEU A 223 -0.61 -3.73 2.52
CA LEU A 223 0.50 -4.68 2.66
C LEU A 223 1.49 -4.22 3.74
N ARG A 224 1.95 -2.97 3.68
CA ARG A 224 2.85 -2.38 4.69
C ARG A 224 2.26 -2.33 6.09
N LEU A 225 0.94 -2.21 6.20
CA LEU A 225 0.24 -2.26 7.49
C LEU A 225 -0.06 -3.69 7.96
N GLY A 226 0.29 -4.71 7.17
CA GLY A 226 0.06 -6.11 7.51
C GLY A 226 -1.42 -6.48 7.57
N LEU A 227 -2.30 -5.79 6.83
CA LEU A 227 -3.75 -5.98 6.90
C LEU A 227 -4.29 -7.06 5.94
N LEU A 228 -3.53 -7.41 4.89
CA LEU A 228 -3.99 -8.36 3.88
C LEU A 228 -3.69 -9.81 4.28
N ARG A 229 -4.71 -10.65 4.18
CA ARG A 229 -4.64 -12.10 4.38
C ARG A 229 -5.24 -12.84 3.19
N TYR A 230 -4.64 -13.97 2.85
CA TYR A 230 -5.15 -14.95 1.90
C TYR A 230 -5.12 -16.33 2.54
N ASP A 231 -6.27 -17.00 2.63
CA ASP A 231 -6.44 -18.26 3.35
C ASP A 231 -5.87 -18.24 4.79
N GLY A 232 -6.04 -17.11 5.48
CA GLY A 232 -5.54 -16.89 6.85
C GLY A 232 -4.07 -16.50 6.95
N ALA A 233 -3.27 -16.68 5.89
CA ALA A 233 -1.85 -16.32 5.86
C ALA A 233 -1.61 -14.89 5.34
N PRO A 234 -0.47 -14.25 5.68
CA PRO A 234 -0.07 -12.98 5.09
C PRO A 234 0.04 -13.08 3.55
N VAL A 235 -0.43 -12.05 2.82
CA VAL A 235 -0.32 -12.03 1.34
C VAL A 235 1.13 -11.91 0.89
N THR A 236 1.95 -11.17 1.65
CA THR A 236 3.38 -11.00 1.37
C THR A 236 4.20 -11.50 2.55
N ASP A 237 5.16 -12.36 2.25
CA ASP A 237 6.21 -12.81 3.15
C ASP A 237 7.56 -12.39 2.57
N PRO A 238 8.23 -11.36 3.13
CA PRO A 238 9.49 -10.87 2.60
C PRO A 238 10.52 -12.00 2.49
N GLN A 239 11.08 -12.18 1.29
CA GLN A 239 12.12 -13.19 1.07
C GLN A 239 13.49 -12.52 1.08
N PRO A 240 14.54 -13.15 1.64
CA PRO A 240 15.90 -12.60 1.60
C PRO A 240 16.35 -12.35 0.16
N TRP A 241 17.32 -11.47 -0.05
CA TRP A 241 18.00 -11.37 -1.34
C TRP A 241 18.93 -12.59 -1.53
N TYR A 242 18.64 -13.43 -2.51
CA TYR A 242 19.41 -14.66 -2.80
C TYR A 242 19.85 -14.76 -4.26
N THR A 243 19.43 -13.83 -5.11
CA THR A 243 19.70 -13.90 -6.55
C THR A 243 20.96 -13.11 -6.89
N GLU A 244 22.08 -13.82 -7.02
CA GLU A 244 23.24 -13.34 -7.77
C GLU A 244 23.54 -14.34 -8.92
N PRO A 245 23.45 -13.93 -10.20
CA PRO A 245 23.11 -12.57 -10.67
C PRO A 245 21.62 -12.20 -10.48
N THR A 246 21.32 -10.90 -10.55
CA THR A 246 19.97 -10.34 -10.59
C THR A 246 19.17 -10.95 -11.76
N PRO A 247 17.92 -11.42 -11.56
CA PRO A 247 17.17 -12.09 -12.62
C PRO A 247 16.76 -11.14 -13.75
N PRO A 248 16.56 -11.66 -14.97
CA PRO A 248 16.23 -10.86 -16.14
C PRO A 248 14.76 -10.40 -16.16
N THR A 249 13.87 -11.05 -15.42
CA THR A 249 12.44 -10.71 -15.42
C THR A 249 11.91 -10.45 -14.01
N TRP A 250 10.89 -9.60 -13.92
CA TRP A 250 10.28 -9.23 -12.65
C TRP A 250 9.62 -10.43 -11.95
N ASP A 251 9.00 -11.35 -12.69
CA ASP A 251 8.23 -12.47 -12.12
C ASP A 251 9.08 -13.51 -11.38
N GLU A 252 10.38 -13.49 -11.60
CA GLU A 252 11.36 -14.29 -10.86
C GLU A 252 11.69 -13.69 -9.49
N LEU A 253 11.30 -12.45 -9.23
CA LEU A 253 11.51 -11.77 -7.96
C LEU A 253 10.29 -11.90 -7.02
N PRO A 254 10.53 -12.15 -5.73
CA PRO A 254 9.53 -12.08 -4.68
C PRO A 254 8.75 -10.76 -4.68
N PRO A 255 7.47 -10.76 -4.25
CA PRO A 255 6.69 -9.54 -4.06
C PRO A 255 7.38 -8.49 -3.20
N VAL A 256 8.04 -8.96 -2.14
CA VAL A 256 8.86 -8.15 -1.24
C VAL A 256 10.16 -8.90 -1.02
N VAL A 257 11.25 -8.20 -1.30
CA VAL A 257 12.63 -8.68 -1.20
C VAL A 257 13.30 -7.96 -0.04
N GLN A 258 13.83 -8.71 0.90
CA GLN A 258 14.63 -8.21 2.02
C GLN A 258 16.09 -8.08 1.59
N ILE A 259 16.52 -6.84 1.39
CA ILE A 259 17.89 -6.48 0.98
C ILE A 259 18.81 -6.41 2.19
N ASN A 260 18.31 -5.91 3.33
CA ASN A 260 19.06 -5.88 4.59
C ASN A 260 18.72 -7.11 5.44
N PRO A 261 19.65 -8.04 5.70
CA PRO A 261 19.38 -9.22 6.53
C PRO A 261 19.03 -8.87 7.98
N ASP A 262 19.47 -7.71 8.47
CA ASP A 262 19.20 -7.22 9.83
C ASP A 262 17.94 -6.33 9.91
N ALA A 263 17.16 -6.29 8.84
CA ALA A 263 15.94 -5.49 8.78
C ALA A 263 14.96 -5.85 9.91
N THR A 264 14.37 -4.82 10.50
CA THR A 264 13.19 -5.03 11.35
C THR A 264 11.99 -5.39 10.48
N PRO A 265 10.93 -6.04 11.02
CA PRO A 265 9.85 -6.60 10.22
C PRO A 265 9.25 -5.63 9.20
N PHE A 266 8.94 -6.13 8.00
CA PHE A 266 8.37 -5.32 6.92
C PHE A 266 7.02 -4.68 7.30
N PRO A 267 6.01 -5.43 7.77
CA PRO A 267 4.76 -4.84 8.22
C PRO A 267 4.96 -3.93 9.43
N ALA A 268 4.21 -2.84 9.52
CA ALA A 268 4.35 -1.86 10.58
C ALA A 268 3.00 -1.32 11.08
N TYR A 269 2.96 -0.87 12.33
CA TYR A 269 1.77 -0.25 12.92
C TYR A 269 1.39 1.08 12.27
N ARG A 270 2.38 1.80 11.72
CA ARG A 270 2.24 3.07 11.00
C ARG A 270 3.17 3.10 9.81
N THR A 271 2.79 3.86 8.80
CA THR A 271 3.61 4.11 7.61
C THR A 271 3.94 5.58 7.48
N LEU A 272 5.11 5.84 6.92
CA LEU A 272 5.52 7.14 6.41
C LEU A 272 5.98 6.95 4.97
N SER A 273 5.55 7.80 4.04
CA SER A 273 6.14 7.87 2.70
C SER A 273 6.73 9.26 2.45
N ILE A 274 7.99 9.31 2.01
CA ILE A 274 8.68 10.53 1.62
C ILE A 274 8.61 10.61 0.10
N LEU A 275 7.74 11.47 -0.43
CA LEU A 275 7.33 11.46 -1.84
C LEU A 275 7.51 12.85 -2.47
N PRO A 276 7.71 12.93 -3.80
CA PRO A 276 7.60 14.20 -4.51
C PRO A 276 6.19 14.80 -4.39
N LYS A 277 6.09 16.13 -4.33
CA LYS A 277 4.81 16.86 -4.17
C LYS A 277 3.75 16.52 -5.23
N GLN A 278 4.16 16.10 -6.43
CA GLN A 278 3.23 15.69 -7.49
C GLN A 278 2.33 14.50 -7.10
N TYR A 279 2.72 13.69 -6.10
CA TYR A 279 1.93 12.57 -5.60
C TYR A 279 0.78 12.99 -4.66
N VAL A 280 0.63 14.28 -4.33
CA VAL A 280 -0.43 14.74 -3.42
C VAL A 280 -1.84 14.33 -3.88
N GLY A 281 -2.11 14.32 -5.19
CA GLY A 281 -3.38 13.86 -5.74
C GLY A 281 -3.60 12.36 -5.59
N ILE A 282 -2.53 11.58 -5.73
CA ILE A 282 -2.56 10.12 -5.54
C ILE A 282 -2.82 9.80 -4.07
N GLU A 283 -2.12 10.45 -3.14
CA GLU A 283 -2.30 10.22 -1.70
C GLU A 283 -3.67 10.64 -1.19
N HIS A 284 -4.27 11.68 -1.80
CA HIS A 284 -5.64 12.06 -1.48
C HIS A 284 -6.64 10.98 -1.98
N ALA A 285 -6.42 10.45 -3.19
CA ALA A 285 -7.21 9.35 -3.71
C ALA A 285 -7.07 8.06 -2.86
N VAL A 286 -5.87 7.75 -2.37
CA VAL A 286 -5.62 6.61 -1.46
C VAL A 286 -6.47 6.73 -0.20
N ARG A 287 -6.49 7.89 0.46
CA ARG A 287 -7.31 8.12 1.66
C ARG A 287 -8.79 7.86 1.38
N LEU A 288 -9.29 8.40 0.26
CA LEU A 288 -10.67 8.16 -0.15
C LEU A 288 -10.97 6.66 -0.33
N VAL A 289 -10.09 5.92 -1.01
CA VAL A 289 -10.27 4.49 -1.22
C VAL A 289 -10.28 3.74 0.12
N LEU A 290 -9.36 4.07 1.04
CA LEU A 290 -9.28 3.46 2.36
C LEU A 290 -10.55 3.68 3.19
N ASP A 291 -11.16 4.87 3.12
CA ASP A 291 -12.40 5.20 3.82
C ASP A 291 -13.60 4.38 3.31
N HIS A 292 -13.52 3.89 2.06
CA HIS A 292 -14.55 3.05 1.44
C HIS A 292 -14.26 1.55 1.53
N LEU A 293 -13.20 1.12 2.21
CA LEU A 293 -12.98 -0.30 2.44
C LEU A 293 -13.86 -0.78 3.59
N SER A 294 -14.53 -1.91 3.37
CA SER A 294 -15.18 -2.64 4.46
C SER A 294 -14.18 -2.94 5.58
N PRO A 295 -14.59 -2.90 6.86
CA PRO A 295 -13.67 -3.02 7.98
C PRO A 295 -12.87 -4.33 7.93
N TYR A 296 -11.55 -4.25 8.06
CA TYR A 296 -10.66 -5.39 8.30
C TYR A 296 -10.78 -5.92 9.74
N GLY A 297 -12.01 -6.03 10.27
CA GLY A 297 -12.31 -6.07 11.71
C GLY A 297 -11.36 -6.93 12.53
N HIS A 298 -11.32 -8.23 12.26
CA HIS A 298 -10.49 -9.17 13.00
C HIS A 298 -8.99 -8.87 12.92
N VAL A 299 -8.43 -8.78 11.71
CA VAL A 299 -6.99 -8.54 11.50
C VAL A 299 -6.58 -7.19 12.07
N ASN A 300 -7.45 -6.19 11.96
CA ASN A 300 -7.20 -4.86 12.50
C ASN A 300 -7.18 -4.85 14.03
N ASP A 301 -8.12 -5.57 14.65
CA ASP A 301 -8.19 -5.76 16.11
C ASP A 301 -6.97 -6.51 16.63
N GLU A 302 -6.52 -7.56 15.94
CA GLU A 302 -5.29 -8.28 16.27
C GLU A 302 -4.05 -7.38 16.27
N ILE A 303 -3.90 -6.54 15.25
CA ILE A 303 -2.79 -5.58 15.14
C ILE A 303 -2.85 -4.55 16.27
N ILE A 304 -4.03 -4.01 16.58
CA ILE A 304 -4.21 -3.05 17.68
C ILE A 304 -3.88 -3.71 19.02
N ALA A 305 -4.38 -4.93 19.26
CA ALA A 305 -4.06 -5.69 20.45
C ALA A 305 -2.55 -6.00 20.53
N GLY A 306 -1.89 -6.20 19.39
CA GLY A 306 -0.43 -6.34 19.27
C GLY A 306 0.31 -5.10 19.73
N ALA A 307 -0.09 -3.96 19.19
CA ALA A 307 0.51 -2.68 19.53
C ALA A 307 0.35 -2.32 21.02
N LEU A 308 -0.77 -2.68 21.65
CA LEU A 308 -1.01 -2.47 23.07
C LEU A 308 -0.20 -3.41 23.97
N ALA A 309 0.20 -4.57 23.45
CA ALA A 309 1.01 -5.56 24.16
C ALA A 309 2.53 -5.35 24.00
N GLU A 310 2.97 -4.37 23.21
CA GLU A 310 4.39 -4.00 23.09
C GLU A 310 4.96 -3.55 24.44
N PRO A 311 6.28 -3.71 24.68
CA PRO A 311 6.93 -3.19 25.88
C PRO A 311 6.71 -1.69 26.11
N VAL A 312 6.58 -0.94 25.01
CA VAL A 312 6.09 0.44 25.01
C VAL A 312 4.74 0.45 24.29
N PRO A 313 3.61 0.41 25.03
CA PRO A 313 2.29 0.31 24.42
C PRO A 313 2.01 1.46 23.44
N MET A 314 1.49 1.11 22.28
CA MET A 314 1.17 2.06 21.22
C MET A 314 -0.32 2.18 21.01
N ASN A 315 -0.82 3.42 20.97
CA ASN A 315 -2.16 3.69 20.48
C ASN A 315 -2.15 3.75 18.94
N VAL A 316 -2.67 2.69 18.34
CA VAL A 316 -2.82 2.56 16.89
C VAL A 316 -4.27 2.91 16.52
N PRO A 317 -4.51 3.93 15.70
CA PRO A 317 -5.85 4.32 15.28
C PRO A 317 -6.60 3.17 14.62
N ARG A 318 -7.91 3.05 14.88
CA ARG A 318 -8.75 2.05 14.21
C ARG A 318 -8.91 2.33 12.71
N SER A 319 -9.05 3.61 12.35
CA SER A 319 -9.03 4.05 10.96
C SER A 319 -7.67 3.76 10.33
N ILE A 320 -7.69 3.13 9.16
CA ILE A 320 -6.47 2.75 8.43
C ILE A 320 -5.77 4.00 7.91
N GLY A 321 -6.52 4.97 7.38
CA GLY A 321 -5.99 6.24 6.87
C GLY A 321 -5.18 7.04 7.91
N ASP A 322 -5.57 6.97 9.19
CA ASP A 322 -4.88 7.64 10.30
C ASP A 322 -3.53 7.01 10.67
N ARG A 323 -3.20 5.86 10.08
CA ARG A 323 -1.90 5.19 10.22
C ARG A 323 -0.91 5.62 9.15
N LEU A 324 -1.36 6.30 8.09
CA LEU A 324 -0.55 6.80 7.00
C LEU A 324 -0.05 8.21 7.31
N SER A 325 1.23 8.45 7.05
CA SER A 325 1.85 9.77 7.11
C SER A 325 2.65 10.03 5.85
N HIS A 326 2.71 11.28 5.41
CA HIS A 326 3.44 11.66 4.21
C HIS A 326 4.32 12.88 4.49
N LEU A 327 5.54 12.85 3.96
CA LEU A 327 6.35 14.04 3.78
C LEU A 327 6.47 14.31 2.28
N LEU A 328 5.93 15.45 1.84
CA LEU A 328 6.01 15.86 0.45
C LEU A 328 7.24 16.75 0.22
N LEU A 329 8.12 16.33 -0.67
CA LEU A 329 9.28 17.09 -1.10
C LEU A 329 8.89 18.03 -2.23
N ASP A 330 9.35 19.28 -2.18
CA ASP A 330 9.22 20.20 -3.31
C ASP A 330 9.84 19.59 -4.57
N GLY A 331 9.21 19.84 -5.72
CA GLY A 331 9.75 19.46 -7.02
C GLY A 331 11.11 20.09 -7.25
N SER A 332 12.00 19.34 -7.90
CA SER A 332 13.29 19.81 -8.41
C SER A 332 13.10 20.67 -9.65
#